data_AF-A0A915YAS9-F1
#
_entry.id   AF-A0A915YAS9-F1
#
_cell.length_a   1.000
_cell.length_b   1.000
_cell.length_c   1.000
_cell.angle_alpha   90.00
_cell.angle_beta   90.00
_cell.angle_gamma   90.00
#
_symmetry.space_group_name_H-M   'P 1'
#
loop_
_entity.id
_entity.type
_entity.pdbx_description
1 polymer ?
#
loop_
_entity_poly.entity_id
_entity_poly.type
_entity_poly.pdbx_seq_one_letter_code
_entity_poly.pdbx_strand_id
1 'polypeptide(L)'
;MIPKIIINDFYFHSYDHLRYESGICTTSLHANGARRAIKIESASSNRYSVTIFNLDGPHPIWRNNVQMAPKLMKVIKAELYSTELRGCGPDIFGNNFEDFGITIKHSSAGIDEITLHLLDRDSDIKYLKSNEKNPLIPTYIRTENEYHTLDDLTEGFRKDVIAYLQSLERKKRPNIVYVGEIIDVCSFYAIRLMDVYRENALGILPVNIVTEVKDQVYQVVADLIPEMEKKEAKNTFWDTVNYKMTLSNIVAIAREDLDNLEYY
;
A
#
# COMPACT_ATOMS: atom_id res chain seq x y z
N MET A 1 -28.67 -8.73 -9.96
CA MET A 1 -27.40 -8.85 -10.70
C MET A 1 -26.31 -8.78 -9.64
N ILE A 2 -25.61 -9.88 -9.36
CA ILE A 2 -24.59 -9.94 -8.29
C ILE A 2 -23.36 -9.17 -8.81
N PRO A 3 -22.82 -8.18 -8.07
CA PRO A 3 -21.62 -7.46 -8.49
C PRO A 3 -20.47 -8.46 -8.56
N LYS A 4 -20.00 -8.74 -9.78
CA LYS A 4 -18.78 -9.51 -10.02
C LYS A 4 -17.63 -8.63 -9.58
N ILE A 5 -16.97 -8.96 -8.47
CA ILE A 5 -15.68 -8.34 -8.17
C ILE A 5 -14.73 -8.72 -9.28
N ILE A 6 -14.28 -7.70 -9.99
CA ILE A 6 -13.15 -7.81 -10.88
C ILE A 6 -11.95 -7.86 -9.95
N ILE A 7 -11.35 -9.04 -9.80
CA ILE A 7 -10.02 -9.16 -9.22
C ILE A 7 -9.09 -8.51 -10.23
N ASN A 8 -8.84 -7.22 -10.06
CA ASN A 8 -7.73 -6.53 -10.72
C ASN A 8 -6.44 -6.98 -10.05
N ASP A 9 -5.35 -7.04 -10.81
CA ASP A 9 -4.05 -7.43 -10.26
C ASP A 9 -3.72 -6.60 -9.01
N PHE A 10 -3.50 -7.26 -7.87
CA PHE A 10 -3.32 -6.57 -6.60
C PHE A 10 -2.27 -7.25 -5.70
N TYR A 11 -1.75 -6.45 -4.77
CA TYR A 11 -0.94 -6.89 -3.64
C TYR A 11 -1.70 -6.66 -2.33
N PHE A 12 -1.78 -7.69 -1.49
CA PHE A 12 -2.24 -7.58 -0.12
C PHE A 12 -1.08 -7.74 0.84
N HIS A 13 -0.85 -6.74 1.69
CA HIS A 13 0.21 -6.76 2.69
C HIS A 13 -0.38 -7.08 4.05
N SER A 14 0.00 -8.23 4.60
CA SER A 14 -0.38 -8.64 5.94
C SER A 14 0.58 -8.04 6.97
N TYR A 15 0.03 -7.60 8.09
CA TYR A 15 0.83 -7.25 9.27
C TYR A 15 1.29 -8.52 10.01
N ASP A 16 0.39 -9.51 10.06
CA ASP A 16 0.64 -10.77 10.74
C ASP A 16 -0.20 -11.88 10.10
N HIS A 17 0.00 -13.12 10.57
CA HIS A 17 -0.83 -14.24 10.21
C HIS A 17 -1.14 -15.16 11.39
N LEU A 18 -2.30 -15.81 11.32
CA LEU A 18 -2.70 -16.87 12.24
C LEU A 18 -2.78 -18.18 11.48
N ARG A 19 -2.17 -19.23 12.01
CA ARG A 19 -2.24 -20.59 11.48
C ARG A 19 -3.27 -21.39 12.28
N TYR A 20 -4.06 -22.15 11.55
CA TYR A 20 -5.02 -23.11 12.08
C TYR A 20 -4.67 -24.48 11.52
N GLU A 21 -4.70 -25.52 12.36
CA GLU A 21 -4.53 -26.92 11.97
C GLU A 21 -5.73 -27.69 12.51
N SER A 22 -6.47 -28.33 11.61
CA SER A 22 -7.78 -28.96 11.89
C SER A 22 -8.74 -28.02 12.64
N GLY A 23 -8.77 -26.75 12.21
CA GLY A 23 -9.59 -25.69 12.79
C GLY A 23 -9.09 -25.13 14.14
N ILE A 24 -7.99 -25.65 14.70
CA ILE A 24 -7.42 -25.19 15.97
C ILE A 24 -6.32 -24.17 15.68
N CYS A 25 -6.41 -22.98 16.26
CA CYS A 25 -5.36 -21.96 16.13
C CYS A 25 -4.08 -22.43 16.82
N THR A 26 -3.01 -22.66 16.06
CA THR A 26 -1.71 -23.17 16.57
C THR A 26 -0.67 -22.09 16.78
N THR A 27 -0.92 -20.87 16.30
CA THR A 27 -0.03 -19.72 16.48
C THR A 27 -0.75 -18.59 17.21
N SER A 28 -0.04 -17.88 18.08
CA SER A 28 -0.45 -16.55 18.54
C SER A 28 0.01 -15.48 17.56
N LEU A 29 -0.52 -14.25 17.70
CA LEU A 29 0.05 -13.09 17.01
C LEU A 29 1.54 -12.96 17.35
N HIS A 30 2.35 -12.67 16.34
CA HIS A 30 3.80 -12.53 16.48
C HIS A 30 4.11 -11.13 17.00
N ALA A 31 4.85 -11.04 18.10
CA ALA A 31 5.13 -9.76 18.79
C ALA A 31 5.83 -8.71 17.91
N ASN A 32 6.50 -9.12 16.84
CA ASN A 32 7.16 -8.25 15.85
C ASN A 32 6.51 -8.32 14.45
N GLY A 33 5.29 -8.86 14.34
CA GLY A 33 4.64 -9.16 13.07
C GLY A 33 5.28 -10.36 12.36
N ALA A 34 4.53 -10.95 11.43
CA ALA A 34 5.02 -11.96 10.50
C ALA A 34 4.49 -11.63 9.12
N ARG A 35 5.10 -10.60 8.53
CA ARG A 35 4.54 -9.83 7.43
C ARG A 35 4.65 -10.60 6.13
N ARG A 36 3.57 -10.70 5.38
CA ARG A 36 3.52 -11.35 4.06
C ARG A 36 2.91 -10.43 3.03
N ALA A 37 3.41 -10.47 1.80
CA ALA A 37 2.67 -9.93 0.67
C ALA A 37 2.02 -11.09 -0.08
N ILE A 38 0.76 -10.96 -0.44
CA ILE A 38 0.04 -11.88 -1.32
C ILE A 38 -0.27 -11.13 -2.60
N LYS A 39 0.33 -11.58 -3.69
CA LYS A 39 0.12 -11.04 -5.02
C LYS A 39 -0.86 -11.93 -5.77
N ILE A 40 -1.92 -11.35 -6.30
CA ILE A 40 -2.90 -12.02 -7.15
C ILE A 40 -2.90 -11.34 -8.51
N GLU A 41 -2.59 -12.08 -9.57
CA GLU A 41 -2.50 -11.58 -10.94
C GLU A 41 -3.40 -12.37 -11.87
N SER A 42 -4.05 -11.70 -12.81
CA SER A 42 -4.82 -12.32 -13.88
C SER A 42 -3.89 -13.11 -14.80
N ALA A 43 -4.13 -14.42 -14.90
CA ALA A 43 -3.40 -15.28 -15.83
C ALA A 43 -4.21 -15.52 -17.12
N SER A 44 -5.53 -15.60 -17.01
CA SER A 44 -6.48 -15.71 -18.12
C SER A 44 -7.91 -15.42 -17.63
N SER A 45 -8.91 -15.51 -18.50
CA SER A 45 -10.33 -15.41 -18.09
C SER A 45 -10.64 -16.32 -16.89
N ASN A 46 -11.03 -15.71 -15.76
CA ASN A 46 -11.35 -16.35 -14.47
C ASN A 46 -10.23 -17.22 -13.85
N ARG A 47 -8.96 -17.03 -14.25
CA ARG A 47 -7.81 -17.70 -13.62
C ARG A 47 -6.80 -16.68 -13.13
N TYR A 48 -6.23 -16.95 -11.97
CA TYR A 48 -5.34 -16.05 -11.26
C TYR A 48 -4.09 -16.79 -10.82
N SER A 49 -2.94 -16.17 -11.00
CA SER A 49 -1.69 -16.58 -10.39
C SER A 49 -1.60 -15.99 -8.99
N VAL A 50 -1.38 -16.82 -7.98
CA VAL A 50 -1.20 -16.36 -6.60
C VAL A 50 0.20 -16.68 -6.10
N THR A 51 0.89 -15.65 -5.62
CA THR A 51 2.25 -15.74 -5.07
C THR A 51 2.28 -15.15 -3.67
N ILE A 52 2.99 -15.78 -2.72
CA ILE A 52 3.15 -15.26 -1.35
C ILE A 52 4.61 -14.96 -1.11
N PHE A 53 4.89 -13.77 -0.58
CA PHE A 53 6.22 -13.28 -0.24
C PHE A 53 6.37 -13.14 1.27
N ASN A 54 7.54 -13.51 1.79
CA ASN A 54 8.00 -13.17 3.12
C ASN A 54 8.60 -11.77 3.13
N LEU A 55 8.08 -10.87 3.99
CA LEU A 55 8.57 -9.49 4.06
C LEU A 55 9.55 -9.28 5.21
N ASP A 56 9.76 -10.30 6.04
CA ASP A 56 10.68 -10.24 7.18
C ASP A 56 12.12 -10.53 6.70
N GLY A 57 12.85 -9.45 6.36
CA GLY A 57 14.30 -9.44 6.11
C GLY A 57 14.74 -9.90 4.70
N PRO A 58 15.78 -9.29 4.11
CA PRO A 58 16.36 -9.77 2.85
C PRO A 58 17.24 -11.01 3.09
N HIS A 59 16.99 -12.11 2.37
CA HIS A 59 17.93 -13.23 2.31
C HIS A 59 19.04 -12.92 1.29
N PRO A 60 20.34 -12.87 1.66
CA PRO A 60 21.44 -12.43 0.79
C PRO A 60 21.62 -13.20 -0.53
N ILE A 61 21.01 -14.38 -0.65
CA ILE A 61 21.15 -15.28 -1.81
C ILE A 61 19.88 -15.32 -2.67
N TRP A 62 18.70 -14.95 -2.12
CA TRP A 62 17.43 -15.10 -2.82
C TRP A 62 16.71 -13.76 -2.92
N ARG A 63 17.02 -13.05 -4.01
CA ARG A 63 16.47 -11.74 -4.40
C ARG A 63 14.94 -11.69 -4.50
N ASN A 64 14.25 -12.81 -4.36
CA ASN A 64 12.80 -12.91 -4.28
C ASN A 64 12.48 -13.66 -2.98
N ASN A 65 12.02 -12.98 -1.93
CA ASN A 65 11.54 -13.63 -0.70
C ASN A 65 10.21 -14.38 -0.96
N VAL A 66 10.10 -15.16 -2.03
CA VAL A 66 8.92 -15.94 -2.39
C VAL A 66 8.81 -17.10 -1.41
N GLN A 67 7.84 -17.01 -0.51
CA GLN A 67 7.50 -18.09 0.42
C GLN A 67 6.62 -19.15 -0.26
N MET A 68 5.76 -18.74 -1.17
CA MET A 68 4.97 -19.63 -2.01
C MET A 68 5.12 -19.20 -3.47
N ALA A 69 5.72 -20.08 -4.26
CA ALA A 69 5.84 -19.90 -5.71
C ALA A 69 4.45 -19.69 -6.35
N PRO A 70 4.38 -19.03 -7.52
CA PRO A 70 3.12 -18.78 -8.21
C PRO A 70 2.31 -20.06 -8.38
N LYS A 71 1.07 -20.05 -7.89
CA LYS A 71 0.10 -21.14 -8.07
C LYS A 71 -1.07 -20.64 -8.89
N LEU A 72 -1.40 -21.35 -9.96
CA LEU A 72 -2.55 -21.03 -10.79
C LEU A 72 -3.83 -21.47 -10.08
N MET A 73 -4.79 -20.56 -9.96
CA MET A 73 -6.07 -20.78 -9.28
C MET A 73 -7.24 -20.31 -10.15
N LYS A 74 -8.42 -20.88 -9.91
CA LYS A 74 -9.69 -20.49 -10.54
C LYS A 74 -10.69 -20.09 -9.46
N VAL A 75 -11.57 -19.13 -9.76
CA VAL A 75 -12.67 -18.78 -8.86
C VAL A 75 -13.67 -19.93 -8.82
N ILE A 76 -13.97 -20.41 -7.62
CA ILE A 76 -14.98 -21.45 -7.37
C ILE A 76 -16.25 -20.88 -6.73
N LYS A 77 -16.14 -19.73 -6.07
CA LYS A 77 -17.27 -19.06 -5.42
C LYS A 77 -17.02 -17.56 -5.32
N ALA A 78 -18.05 -16.76 -5.52
CA ALA A 78 -18.01 -15.31 -5.35
C ALA A 78 -19.31 -14.84 -4.70
N GLU A 79 -19.19 -14.20 -3.55
CA GLU A 79 -20.28 -13.64 -2.74
C GLU A 79 -20.06 -12.14 -2.53
N LEU A 80 -20.99 -11.49 -1.82
CA LEU A 80 -20.94 -10.05 -1.57
C LEU A 80 -19.69 -9.60 -0.79
N TYR A 81 -19.20 -10.43 0.13
CA TYR A 81 -18.10 -10.09 1.05
C TYR A 81 -16.95 -11.11 1.02
N SER A 82 -17.01 -12.08 0.10
CA SER A 82 -16.02 -13.14 0.01
C SER A 82 -15.84 -13.61 -1.44
N THR A 83 -14.62 -14.00 -1.79
CA THR A 83 -14.30 -14.68 -3.04
C THR A 83 -13.38 -15.85 -2.76
N GLU A 84 -13.73 -17.04 -3.23
CA GLU A 84 -12.97 -18.26 -3.03
C GLU A 84 -12.34 -18.73 -4.35
N LEU A 85 -11.04 -19.01 -4.29
CA LEU A 85 -10.23 -19.52 -5.37
C LEU A 85 -9.70 -20.91 -4.99
N ARG A 86 -9.65 -21.80 -5.98
CA ARG A 86 -9.05 -23.14 -5.84
C ARG A 86 -7.92 -23.29 -6.84
N GLY A 87 -6.80 -23.84 -6.41
CA GLY A 87 -5.70 -24.20 -7.30
C GLY A 87 -6.15 -25.14 -8.41
N CYS A 88 -5.57 -24.96 -9.58
CA CYS A 88 -5.92 -25.73 -10.77
C CYS A 88 -4.72 -25.94 -11.69
N GLY A 89 -4.65 -27.14 -12.26
CA GLY A 89 -3.58 -27.54 -13.16
C GLY A 89 -2.31 -27.96 -12.41
N PRO A 90 -1.39 -28.62 -13.13
CA PRO A 90 -0.14 -29.09 -12.57
C PRO A 90 0.94 -27.99 -12.53
N ASP A 91 1.90 -28.16 -11.63
CA ASP A 91 3.20 -27.51 -11.70
C ASP A 91 4.07 -28.10 -12.83
N ILE A 92 5.29 -27.56 -12.99
CA ILE A 92 6.26 -28.04 -13.99
C ILE A 92 6.74 -29.48 -13.75
N PHE A 93 6.48 -30.05 -12.57
CA PHE A 93 6.83 -31.41 -12.18
C PHE A 93 5.63 -32.37 -12.17
N GLY A 94 4.44 -31.89 -12.55
CA GLY A 94 3.21 -32.69 -12.62
C GLY A 94 2.38 -32.73 -11.34
N ASN A 95 2.77 -32.03 -10.26
CA ASN A 95 1.97 -31.98 -9.03
C ASN A 95 0.80 -31.01 -9.20
N ASN A 96 -0.40 -31.43 -8.82
CA ASN A 96 -1.60 -30.60 -8.98
C ASN A 96 -1.64 -29.48 -7.91
N PHE A 97 -2.10 -28.29 -8.30
CA PHE A 97 -2.36 -27.20 -7.36
C PHE A 97 -3.68 -27.34 -6.59
N GLU A 98 -4.47 -28.37 -6.86
CA GLU A 98 -5.76 -28.60 -6.21
C GLU A 98 -5.69 -28.70 -4.68
N ASP A 99 -4.53 -28.95 -4.08
CA ASP A 99 -4.37 -28.95 -2.62
C ASP A 99 -4.30 -27.53 -2.02
N PHE A 100 -4.33 -26.50 -2.86
CA PHE A 100 -4.27 -25.10 -2.45
C PHE A 100 -5.59 -24.39 -2.74
N GLY A 101 -6.01 -23.52 -1.83
CA GLY A 101 -7.14 -22.62 -2.03
C GLY A 101 -6.88 -21.28 -1.37
N ILE A 102 -7.59 -20.24 -1.79
CA ILE A 102 -7.57 -18.94 -1.12
C ILE A 102 -8.99 -18.42 -0.95
N THR A 103 -9.28 -17.89 0.23
CA THR A 103 -10.46 -17.06 0.48
C THR A 103 -10.03 -15.61 0.66
N ILE A 104 -10.61 -14.71 -0.13
CA ILE A 104 -10.42 -13.26 -0.02
C ILE A 104 -11.66 -12.70 0.64
N LYS A 105 -11.52 -12.09 1.83
CA LYS A 105 -12.59 -11.31 2.45
C LYS A 105 -12.42 -9.85 2.13
N HIS A 106 -13.50 -9.23 1.70
CA HIS A 106 -13.50 -7.86 1.21
C HIS A 106 -14.78 -7.13 1.61
N SER A 107 -14.67 -5.81 1.60
CA SER A 107 -15.73 -4.86 1.88
C SER A 107 -15.64 -3.68 0.90
N SER A 108 -16.52 -2.69 1.04
CA SER A 108 -16.43 -1.45 0.26
C SER A 108 -15.12 -0.68 0.48
N ALA A 109 -14.40 -0.95 1.58
CA ALA A 109 -13.12 -0.34 1.91
C ALA A 109 -11.90 -1.11 1.37
N GLY A 110 -12.13 -2.21 0.63
CA GLY A 110 -11.09 -3.06 0.05
C GLY A 110 -10.98 -4.43 0.71
N ILE A 111 -9.79 -5.04 0.63
CA ILE A 111 -9.54 -6.38 1.18
C ILE A 111 -9.20 -6.24 2.66
N ASP A 112 -9.85 -7.06 3.48
CA ASP A 112 -9.73 -7.07 4.94
C ASP A 112 -8.84 -8.23 5.41
N GLU A 113 -8.90 -9.36 4.71
CA GLU A 113 -8.23 -10.60 5.08
C GLU A 113 -8.06 -11.50 3.87
N ILE A 114 -6.96 -12.25 3.84
CA ILE A 114 -6.77 -13.35 2.90
C ILE A 114 -6.44 -14.61 3.70
N THR A 115 -7.12 -15.72 3.41
CA THR A 115 -6.82 -17.02 4.01
C THR A 115 -6.29 -17.95 2.94
N LEU A 116 -5.10 -18.53 3.15
CA LEU A 116 -4.57 -19.65 2.38
C LEU A 116 -5.04 -20.95 3.00
N HIS A 117 -5.62 -21.82 2.19
CA HIS A 117 -6.06 -23.17 2.53
C HIS A 117 -5.05 -24.19 1.99
N LEU A 118 -4.46 -24.99 2.88
CA LEU A 118 -3.60 -26.14 2.58
C LEU A 118 -4.43 -27.40 2.84
N LEU A 119 -5.14 -27.83 1.81
CA LEU A 119 -6.25 -28.78 1.91
C LEU A 119 -5.76 -30.21 2.12
N ASP A 120 -4.56 -30.53 1.63
CA ASP A 120 -3.84 -31.79 1.89
C ASP A 120 -3.49 -31.96 3.38
N ARG A 121 -3.36 -30.85 4.10
CA ARG A 121 -2.89 -30.79 5.50
C ARG A 121 -3.97 -30.37 6.48
N ASP A 122 -5.20 -30.15 6.01
CA ASP A 122 -6.29 -29.62 6.82
C ASP A 122 -5.85 -28.37 7.62
N SER A 123 -5.13 -27.47 6.95
CA SER A 123 -4.48 -26.32 7.58
C SER A 123 -4.83 -25.03 6.86
N ASP A 124 -5.08 -23.98 7.64
CA ASP A 124 -5.34 -22.63 7.14
C ASP A 124 -4.29 -21.65 7.65
N ILE A 125 -3.92 -20.68 6.82
CA ILE A 125 -3.10 -19.53 7.21
C ILE A 125 -3.87 -18.26 6.87
N LYS A 126 -4.31 -17.57 7.90
CA LYS A 126 -5.11 -16.34 7.82
C LYS A 126 -4.20 -15.12 7.93
N TYR A 127 -4.06 -14.39 6.84
CA TYR A 127 -3.29 -13.16 6.72
C TYR A 127 -4.15 -11.96 7.06
N LEU A 128 -3.73 -11.21 8.08
CA LEU A 128 -4.49 -10.10 8.63
C LEU A 128 -3.98 -8.78 8.05
N LYS A 129 -4.90 -7.93 7.57
CA LYS A 129 -4.58 -6.54 7.26
C LYS A 129 -4.11 -5.85 8.55
N SER A 130 -3.14 -4.94 8.44
CA SER A 130 -2.70 -4.16 9.59
C SER A 130 -3.88 -3.40 10.19
N ASN A 131 -4.04 -3.51 11.51
CA ASN A 131 -4.89 -2.60 12.29
C ASN A 131 -4.14 -1.31 12.66
N GLU A 132 -2.86 -1.16 12.25
CA GLU A 132 -2.15 0.11 12.38
C GLU A 132 -2.90 1.13 11.53
N LYS A 133 -3.63 1.99 12.23
CA LYS A 133 -4.35 3.09 11.61
C LYS A 133 -3.40 3.92 10.74
N ASN A 134 -2.14 4.08 11.19
CA ASN A 134 -1.13 4.88 10.54
C ASN A 134 -0.06 4.01 9.87
N PRO A 135 -0.15 3.83 8.55
CA PRO A 135 0.79 3.00 7.81
C PRO A 135 2.08 3.75 7.40
N LEU A 136 2.28 5.01 7.82
CA LEU A 136 3.44 5.84 7.44
C LEU A 136 4.50 5.93 8.54
N ILE A 137 4.90 4.79 9.09
CA ILE A 137 6.00 4.72 10.06
C ILE A 137 7.32 4.55 9.29
N PRO A 138 8.26 5.52 9.38
CA PRO A 138 9.54 5.41 8.69
C PRO A 138 10.41 4.30 9.28
N THR A 139 11.10 3.54 8.43
CA THR A 139 12.17 2.63 8.83
C THR A 139 13.52 3.34 8.86
N TYR A 140 14.26 3.13 9.95
CA TYR A 140 15.63 3.61 10.14
C TYR A 140 16.67 2.50 9.92
N ILE A 141 16.24 1.33 9.44
CA ILE A 141 17.13 0.21 9.16
C ILE A 141 18.06 0.62 8.03
N ARG A 142 19.37 0.59 8.31
CA ARG A 142 20.40 1.09 7.39
C ARG A 142 20.33 0.42 6.01
N THR A 143 20.19 -0.91 5.97
CA THR A 143 20.13 -1.65 4.71
C THR A 143 18.91 -1.26 3.89
N GLU A 144 17.73 -1.09 4.51
CA GLU A 144 16.52 -0.67 3.79
C GLU A 144 16.71 0.74 3.21
N ASN A 145 17.33 1.66 3.95
CA ASN A 145 17.62 3.00 3.45
C ASN A 145 18.67 3.05 2.32
N GLU A 146 19.62 2.11 2.27
CA GLU A 146 20.66 2.07 1.23
C GLU A 146 20.15 1.53 -0.12
N TYR A 147 19.09 0.71 -0.14
CA TYR A 147 18.58 0.07 -1.37
C TYR A 147 17.44 0.82 -2.04
N HIS A 148 16.93 1.87 -1.42
CA HIS A 148 15.79 2.62 -1.91
C HIS A 148 16.24 4.03 -2.28
N THR A 149 15.90 4.46 -3.49
CA THR A 149 16.13 5.83 -3.98
C THR A 149 14.91 6.27 -4.75
N LEU A 150 14.53 7.54 -4.60
CA LEU A 150 13.50 8.17 -5.39
C LEU A 150 14.13 8.80 -6.63
N ASP A 151 13.65 8.43 -7.81
CA ASP A 151 14.00 9.13 -9.04
C ASP A 151 13.61 10.61 -8.96
N ASP A 152 14.18 11.45 -9.81
CA ASP A 152 13.70 12.83 -9.95
C ASP A 152 12.32 12.82 -10.61
N LEU A 153 11.30 13.11 -9.81
CA LEU A 153 9.89 13.14 -10.19
C LEU A 153 9.32 14.56 -10.19
N THR A 154 10.18 15.58 -10.09
CA THR A 154 9.77 16.98 -9.96
C THR A 154 8.82 17.44 -11.06
N GLU A 155 9.01 17.01 -12.30
CA GLU A 155 8.10 17.37 -13.41
C GLU A 155 6.71 16.72 -13.26
N GLY A 156 6.65 15.47 -12.81
CA GLY A 156 5.39 14.80 -12.50
C GLY A 156 4.67 15.48 -11.34
N PHE A 157 5.41 15.79 -10.28
CA PHE A 157 4.89 16.50 -9.11
C PHE A 157 4.40 17.91 -9.46
N ARG A 158 5.08 18.62 -10.35
CA ARG A 158 4.70 19.97 -10.80
C ARG A 158 3.30 19.98 -11.40
N LYS A 159 3.00 19.01 -12.26
CA LYS A 159 1.67 18.90 -12.87
C LYS A 159 0.57 18.73 -11.83
N ASP A 160 0.77 17.83 -10.87
CA ASP A 160 -0.21 17.55 -9.82
C ASP A 160 -0.37 18.75 -8.87
N VAL A 161 0.74 19.34 -8.41
CA VAL A 161 0.73 20.52 -7.53
C VAL A 161 -0.01 21.68 -8.18
N ILE A 162 0.22 21.98 -9.46
CA ILE A 162 -0.53 23.01 -10.19
C ILE A 162 -2.03 22.73 -10.15
N ALA A 163 -2.45 21.48 -10.39
CA ALA A 163 -3.85 21.12 -10.36
C ALA A 163 -4.49 21.37 -8.98
N TYR A 164 -3.82 20.94 -7.89
CA TYR A 164 -4.33 21.16 -6.54
C TYR A 164 -4.39 22.65 -6.16
N LEU A 165 -3.39 23.44 -6.54
CA LEU A 165 -3.38 24.88 -6.28
C LEU A 165 -4.53 25.59 -7.02
N GLN A 166 -4.77 25.24 -8.29
CA GLN A 166 -5.89 25.78 -9.05
C GLN A 166 -7.24 25.40 -8.43
N SER A 167 -7.40 24.17 -7.97
CA SER A 167 -8.62 23.73 -7.27
C SER A 167 -8.82 24.47 -5.94
N LEU A 168 -7.73 24.68 -5.19
CA LEU A 168 -7.74 25.46 -3.94
C LEU A 168 -8.19 26.90 -4.18
N GLU A 169 -7.66 27.55 -5.23
CA GLU A 169 -8.09 28.89 -5.66
C GLU A 169 -9.58 28.92 -6.03
N ARG A 170 -10.05 27.95 -6.83
CA ARG A 170 -11.47 27.87 -7.24
C ARG A 170 -12.43 27.74 -6.05
N LYS A 171 -12.01 27.00 -5.01
CA LYS A 171 -12.82 26.76 -3.80
C LYS A 171 -12.94 28.00 -2.90
N LYS A 172 -11.95 28.90 -2.91
CA LYS A 172 -11.89 30.05 -1.99
C LYS A 172 -12.52 31.30 -2.62
N ARG A 173 -13.77 31.60 -2.24
CA ARG A 173 -14.39 32.92 -2.51
C ARG A 173 -14.30 33.81 -1.26
N PRO A 174 -13.70 35.02 -1.31
CA PRO A 174 -12.98 35.66 -2.42
C PRO A 174 -11.46 35.37 -2.39
N ASN A 175 -10.93 34.79 -3.49
CA ASN A 175 -9.55 34.66 -4.01
C ASN A 175 -8.33 35.06 -3.14
N ILE A 176 -8.27 34.65 -1.88
CA ILE A 176 -7.04 34.75 -1.09
C ILE A 176 -6.70 33.34 -0.63
N VAL A 177 -5.61 32.80 -1.18
CA VAL A 177 -4.98 31.57 -0.73
C VAL A 177 -3.77 31.96 0.10
N TYR A 178 -3.72 31.49 1.34
CA TYR A 178 -2.61 31.76 2.25
C TYR A 178 -1.51 30.70 2.10
N VAL A 179 -0.27 31.09 2.35
CA VAL A 179 0.91 30.20 2.36
C VAL A 179 0.68 28.96 3.23
N GLY A 180 0.00 29.11 4.37
CA GLY A 180 -0.34 27.99 5.24
C GLY A 180 -1.26 26.95 4.56
N GLU A 181 -2.18 27.37 3.69
CA GLU A 181 -3.08 26.48 2.96
C GLU A 181 -2.35 25.76 1.82
N ILE A 182 -1.45 26.46 1.14
CA ILE A 182 -0.52 25.84 0.17
C ILE A 182 0.30 24.75 0.85
N ILE A 183 0.91 25.06 2.01
CA ILE A 183 1.67 24.10 2.81
C ILE A 183 0.81 22.90 3.21
N ASP A 184 -0.43 23.15 3.64
CA ASP A 184 -1.33 22.10 4.09
C ASP A 184 -1.68 21.13 2.94
N VAL A 185 -2.06 21.64 1.77
CA VAL A 185 -2.35 20.83 0.58
C VAL A 185 -1.12 20.07 0.10
N CYS A 186 0.03 20.75 0.00
CA CYS A 186 1.27 20.12 -0.47
C CYS A 186 1.77 19.06 0.52
N SER A 187 1.53 19.23 1.82
CA SER A 187 1.88 18.21 2.80
C SER A 187 0.99 16.97 2.67
N PHE A 188 -0.31 17.11 2.36
CA PHE A 188 -1.15 15.95 2.03
C PHE A 188 -0.73 15.26 0.73
N TYR A 189 -0.31 16.03 -0.27
CA TYR A 189 0.26 15.46 -1.48
C TYR A 189 1.52 14.64 -1.19
N ALA A 190 2.44 15.16 -0.37
CA ALA A 190 3.62 14.41 0.08
C ALA A 190 3.24 13.11 0.82
N ILE A 191 2.24 13.15 1.71
CA ILE A 191 1.70 11.96 2.39
C ILE A 191 1.17 10.94 1.37
N ARG A 192 0.39 11.36 0.36
CA ARG A 192 -0.13 10.49 -0.70
C ARG A 192 1.00 9.82 -1.49
N LEU A 193 2.06 10.56 -1.80
CA LEU A 193 3.24 9.99 -2.48
C LEU A 193 3.98 8.96 -1.61
N MET A 194 4.16 9.23 -0.32
CA MET A 194 4.78 8.28 0.62
C MET A 194 3.93 7.01 0.78
N ASP A 195 2.61 7.14 0.79
CA ASP A 195 1.66 6.03 0.83
C ASP A 195 1.78 5.14 -0.41
N VAL A 196 1.74 5.75 -1.60
CA VAL A 196 1.93 5.06 -2.89
C VAL A 196 3.30 4.38 -2.96
N TYR A 197 4.36 5.07 -2.54
CA TYR A 197 5.69 4.47 -2.50
C TYR A 197 5.70 3.24 -1.59
N ARG A 198 5.19 3.36 -0.37
CA ARG A 198 5.15 2.28 0.60
C ARG A 198 4.37 1.08 0.08
N GLU A 199 3.23 1.30 -0.58
CA GLU A 199 2.43 0.23 -1.18
C GLU A 199 3.22 -0.53 -2.27
N ASN A 200 4.03 0.19 -3.06
CA ASN A 200 4.91 -0.42 -4.06
C ASN A 200 6.18 -1.06 -3.47
N ALA A 201 6.69 -0.53 -2.36
CA ALA A 201 7.89 -0.98 -1.67
C ALA A 201 7.59 -2.01 -0.56
N LEU A 202 6.65 -2.93 -0.83
CA LEU A 202 6.32 -4.05 0.07
C LEU A 202 5.90 -3.63 1.50
N GLY A 203 5.30 -2.45 1.65
CA GLY A 203 4.88 -1.93 2.93
C GLY A 203 6.01 -1.29 3.74
N ILE A 204 7.16 -0.98 3.13
CA ILE A 204 8.31 -0.35 3.77
C ILE A 204 8.36 1.13 3.37
N LEU A 205 8.64 2.01 4.33
CA LEU A 205 8.83 3.44 4.07
C LEU A 205 10.20 3.90 4.62
N PRO A 206 11.27 3.87 3.81
CA PRO A 206 12.60 4.31 4.24
C PRO A 206 12.64 5.81 4.58
N VAL A 207 13.41 6.19 5.60
CA VAL A 207 13.54 7.59 6.02
C VAL A 207 14.20 8.47 4.95
N ASN A 208 15.08 7.92 4.11
CA ASN A 208 15.64 8.67 2.98
C ASN A 208 14.56 8.98 1.94
N ILE A 209 13.67 8.04 1.63
CA ILE A 209 12.52 8.29 0.74
C ILE A 209 11.59 9.36 1.31
N VAL A 210 11.31 9.32 2.62
CA VAL A 210 10.53 10.37 3.29
C VAL A 210 11.19 11.75 3.11
N THR A 211 12.52 11.80 3.14
CA THR A 211 13.29 13.04 2.97
C THR A 211 13.26 13.50 1.51
N GLU A 212 13.51 12.60 0.56
CA GLU A 212 13.51 12.88 -0.88
C GLU A 212 12.13 13.33 -1.38
N VAL A 213 11.03 12.72 -0.93
CA VAL A 213 9.66 13.16 -1.24
C VAL A 213 9.43 14.59 -0.72
N LYS A 214 9.82 14.88 0.54
CA LYS A 214 9.67 16.24 1.10
C LYS A 214 10.47 17.26 0.31
N ASP A 215 11.72 16.96 -0.05
CA ASP A 215 12.57 17.90 -0.78
C ASP A 215 12.05 18.14 -2.20
N GLN A 216 11.68 17.10 -2.95
CA GLN A 216 11.19 17.27 -4.32
C GLN A 216 9.83 18.00 -4.36
N VAL A 217 8.88 17.66 -3.48
CA VAL A 217 7.59 18.38 -3.40
C VAL A 217 7.81 19.84 -3.03
N TYR A 218 8.67 20.12 -2.04
CA TYR A 218 8.94 21.48 -1.65
C TYR A 218 9.65 22.27 -2.75
N GLN A 219 10.60 21.65 -3.48
CA GLN A 219 11.27 22.29 -4.62
C GLN A 219 10.25 22.75 -5.67
N VAL A 220 9.33 21.86 -6.04
CA VAL A 220 8.27 22.18 -7.01
C VAL A 220 7.41 23.36 -6.54
N VAL A 221 7.04 23.36 -5.26
CA VAL A 221 6.17 24.40 -4.69
C VAL A 221 6.91 25.75 -4.58
N ALA A 222 8.20 25.73 -4.20
CA ALA A 222 9.04 26.91 -4.16
C ALA A 222 9.27 27.52 -5.55
N ASP A 223 9.42 26.69 -6.58
CA ASP A 223 9.53 27.15 -7.97
C ASP A 223 8.25 27.84 -8.47
N LEU A 224 7.09 27.43 -7.96
CA LEU A 224 5.79 27.96 -8.39
C LEU A 224 5.37 29.19 -7.59
N ILE A 225 5.79 29.30 -6.32
CA ILE A 225 5.30 30.29 -5.36
C ILE A 225 6.50 30.95 -4.68
N PRO A 226 6.87 32.19 -5.04
CA PRO A 226 8.06 32.86 -4.50
C PRO A 226 8.08 32.98 -2.97
N GLU A 227 6.92 33.13 -2.33
CA GLU A 227 6.81 33.18 -0.87
C GLU A 227 7.29 31.90 -0.18
N MET A 228 7.26 30.78 -0.91
CA MET A 228 7.72 29.49 -0.43
C MET A 228 9.23 29.36 -0.42
N GLU A 229 10.02 30.23 -1.09
CA GLU A 229 11.50 30.20 -1.02
C GLU A 229 12.06 30.54 0.38
N LYS A 230 11.23 31.11 1.25
CA LYS A 230 11.63 31.52 2.60
C LYS A 230 11.96 30.30 3.46
N LYS A 231 13.04 30.41 4.23
CA LYS A 231 13.46 29.36 5.19
C LYS A 231 12.36 28.98 6.17
N GLU A 232 11.57 29.95 6.64
CA GLU A 232 10.44 29.65 7.53
C GLU A 232 9.40 28.75 6.84
N ALA A 233 9.07 29.02 5.57
CA ALA A 233 8.12 28.21 4.81
C ALA A 233 8.62 26.77 4.62
N LYS A 234 9.93 26.57 4.36
CA LYS A 234 10.53 25.22 4.31
C LYS A 234 10.33 24.47 5.62
N ASN A 235 10.70 25.11 6.72
CA ASN A 235 10.62 24.48 8.04
C ASN A 235 9.16 24.14 8.40
N THR A 236 8.22 25.08 8.16
CA THR A 236 6.81 24.84 8.42
C THR A 236 6.25 23.70 7.56
N PHE A 237 6.63 23.61 6.29
CA PHE A 237 6.25 22.47 5.45
C PHE A 237 6.77 21.14 6.01
N TRP A 238 8.06 21.09 6.35
CA TRP A 238 8.69 19.90 6.92
C TRP A 238 8.03 19.46 8.24
N ASP A 239 7.80 20.40 9.15
CA ASP A 239 7.17 20.14 10.44
C ASP A 239 5.72 19.67 10.26
N THR A 240 4.99 20.25 9.31
CA THR A 240 3.62 19.85 8.98
C THR A 240 3.57 18.41 8.46
N VAL A 241 4.45 18.04 7.53
CA VAL A 241 4.54 16.66 7.03
C VAL A 241 4.90 15.70 8.16
N ASN A 242 5.93 16.01 8.96
CA ASN A 242 6.35 15.17 10.08
C ASN A 242 5.22 14.98 11.10
N TYR A 243 4.51 16.05 11.46
CA TYR A 243 3.36 15.99 12.36
C TYR A 243 2.25 15.12 11.79
N LYS A 244 1.85 15.35 10.53
CA LYS A 244 0.81 14.58 9.85
C LYS A 244 1.13 13.09 9.79
N MET A 245 2.39 12.74 9.53
CA MET A 245 2.86 11.34 9.57
C MET A 245 2.72 10.67 10.93
N THR A 246 2.46 11.40 12.02
CA THR A 246 2.15 10.79 13.33
C THR A 246 0.66 10.49 13.52
N LEU A 247 -0.21 11.06 12.66
CA LEU A 247 -1.66 10.95 12.83
C LEU A 247 -2.16 9.56 12.47
N SER A 248 -2.99 9.01 13.37
CA SER A 248 -3.51 7.66 13.23
C SER A 248 -4.23 7.43 11.89
N ASN A 249 -5.06 8.32 11.35
CA ASN A 249 -5.79 8.06 10.09
C ASN A 249 -5.23 8.81 8.88
N ILE A 250 -3.95 9.16 8.88
CA ILE A 250 -3.41 10.18 7.96
C ILE A 250 -3.63 9.85 6.47
N VAL A 251 -3.53 8.59 6.07
CA VAL A 251 -3.73 8.20 4.66
C VAL A 251 -5.16 8.42 4.21
N ALA A 252 -6.14 8.09 5.06
CA ALA A 252 -7.55 8.32 4.76
C ALA A 252 -7.85 9.82 4.66
N ILE A 253 -7.31 10.61 5.61
CA ILE A 253 -7.46 12.08 5.62
C ILE A 253 -6.86 12.68 4.35
N ALA A 254 -5.64 12.29 3.98
CA ALA A 254 -4.97 12.82 2.80
C ALA A 254 -5.70 12.49 1.49
N ARG A 255 -6.26 11.28 1.36
CA ARG A 255 -7.09 10.90 0.20
C ARG A 255 -8.36 11.76 0.16
N GLU A 256 -9.09 11.84 1.27
CA GLU A 256 -10.32 12.64 1.34
C GLU A 256 -10.06 14.13 1.03
N ASP A 257 -9.02 14.74 1.60
CA ASP A 257 -8.72 16.16 1.39
C ASP A 257 -8.31 16.47 -0.05
N LEU A 258 -7.51 15.60 -0.68
CA LEU A 258 -7.09 15.80 -2.08
C LEU A 258 -8.22 15.48 -3.06
N ASP A 259 -8.99 14.42 -2.84
CA ASP A 259 -10.16 14.08 -3.66
C ASP A 259 -11.17 15.25 -3.62
N ASN A 260 -11.40 15.85 -2.45
CA ASN A 260 -12.24 17.04 -2.29
C ASN A 260 -11.75 18.28 -3.07
N LEU A 261 -10.49 18.30 -3.54
CA LEU A 261 -9.96 19.33 -4.44
C LEU A 261 -10.08 18.92 -5.91
N GLU A 262 -9.96 17.62 -6.24
CA GLU A 262 -10.13 17.12 -7.62
C GLU A 262 -11.54 17.35 -8.19
N TYR A 263 -12.57 17.52 -7.33
CA TYR A 263 -13.96 17.80 -7.74
C TYR A 263 -14.28 19.28 -8.02
N TYR A 264 -13.29 20.18 -8.01
CA TYR A 264 -13.43 21.60 -8.37
C TYR A 264 -12.55 21.96 -9.54
#